data_AF-I0ELM9-F1
#
_entry.id   AF-I0ELM9-F1
#
_cell.length_a   1.000
_cell.length_b   1.000
_cell.length_c   1.000
_cell.angle_alpha   90.00
_cell.angle_beta   90.00
_cell.angle_gamma   90.00
#
_symmetry.space_group_name_H-M   'P 1'
#
loop_
_entity.id
_entity.type
_entity.pdbx_description
1 polymer ?
#
loop_
_entity_poly.entity_id
_entity_poly.type
_entity_poly.pdbx_seq_one_letter_code
_entity_poly.pdbx_strand_id
1 'polypeptide(L)'
;MYLDVILPKIEKMPQSNFDEIIEKYVEMNIAHPFLEGNGRATRIWLDCIFKKELKLIVDWDKIDKNAYLSAIKRSPVNDLEIKTLLKAHLSRDIFNKQTLIKGIIQSYYYEGLEKN
;
A
#
# COMPACT_ATOMS: atom_id res chain seq x y z
N MET A 1 -23.31 -7.19 -2.31
CA MET A 1 -24.20 -6.27 -1.56
C MET A 1 -23.42 -5.21 -0.77
N TYR A 2 -22.40 -5.54 0.04
CA TYR A 2 -21.54 -4.54 0.70
C TYR A 2 -20.45 -3.96 -0.23
N LEU A 3 -19.68 -4.83 -0.89
CA LEU A 3 -18.59 -4.41 -1.79
C LEU A 3 -19.08 -3.55 -2.97
N ASP A 4 -20.23 -3.91 -3.57
CA ASP A 4 -20.83 -3.18 -4.69
C ASP A 4 -21.18 -1.72 -4.34
N VAL A 5 -21.38 -1.43 -3.06
CA VAL A 5 -21.71 -0.09 -2.56
C VAL A 5 -20.46 0.69 -2.16
N ILE A 6 -19.49 0.02 -1.54
CA ILE A 6 -18.31 0.68 -0.97
C ILE A 6 -17.19 0.88 -1.99
N LEU A 7 -16.95 -0.07 -2.91
CA LEU A 7 -15.88 0.04 -3.90
C LEU A 7 -16.03 1.28 -4.81
N PRO A 8 -17.22 1.63 -5.33
CA PRO A 8 -17.40 2.86 -6.11
C PRO A 8 -17.18 4.14 -5.30
N LYS A 9 -17.35 4.09 -3.97
CA LYS A 9 -17.05 5.22 -3.09
C LYS A 9 -15.55 5.36 -2.87
N ILE A 10 -14.86 4.25 -2.60
CA ILE A 10 -13.40 4.23 -2.44
C ILE A 10 -12.72 4.70 -3.73
N GLU A 11 -13.17 4.24 -4.90
CA GLU A 11 -12.63 4.65 -6.19
C GLU A 11 -12.67 6.18 -6.39
N LYS A 12 -13.74 6.83 -5.90
CA LYS A 12 -13.95 8.29 -5.99
C LYS A 12 -13.23 9.09 -4.91
N MET A 13 -12.60 8.45 -3.92
CA MET A 13 -11.83 9.15 -2.91
C MET A 13 -10.70 9.97 -3.57
N PRO A 14 -10.39 11.16 -3.03
CA PRO A 14 -9.32 12.00 -3.54
C PRO A 14 -7.97 11.29 -3.41
N GLN A 15 -7.00 11.70 -4.22
CA GLN A 15 -5.67 11.09 -4.30
C GLN A 15 -4.61 12.09 -4.79
N SER A 16 -4.80 13.37 -4.51
CA SER A 16 -3.97 14.48 -5.00
C SER A 16 -2.70 14.70 -4.17
N ASN A 17 -2.65 14.16 -2.96
CA ASN A 17 -1.52 14.27 -2.05
C ASN A 17 -1.29 12.97 -1.27
N PHE A 18 -0.20 12.92 -0.51
CA PHE A 18 0.21 11.72 0.22
C PHE A 18 -0.87 11.24 1.21
N ASP A 19 -1.44 12.15 2.00
CA ASP A 19 -2.38 11.76 3.05
C ASP A 19 -3.67 11.17 2.46
N GLU A 20 -4.21 11.80 1.41
CA GLU A 20 -5.37 11.30 0.67
C GLU A 20 -5.13 9.91 0.05
N ILE A 21 -3.95 9.70 -0.54
CA ILE A 21 -3.58 8.40 -1.13
C ILE A 21 -3.53 7.31 -0.04
N ILE A 22 -2.96 7.61 1.12
CA ILE A 22 -2.90 6.64 2.22
C ILE A 22 -4.28 6.36 2.81
N GLU A 23 -5.12 7.38 3.00
CA GLU A 23 -6.51 7.18 3.47
C GLU A 23 -7.29 6.29 2.51
N LYS A 24 -7.19 6.56 1.20
CA LYS A 24 -7.79 5.74 0.15
C LYS A 24 -7.28 4.29 0.15
N TYR A 25 -6.00 4.10 0.46
CA TYR A 25 -5.38 2.79 0.60
C TYR A 25 -5.86 2.03 1.84
N VAL A 26 -6.02 2.70 2.98
CA VAL A 26 -6.58 2.12 4.20
C VAL A 26 -8.00 1.61 3.95
N GLU A 27 -8.85 2.43 3.32
CA GLU A 27 -10.21 2.01 2.97
C GLU A 27 -10.24 0.82 2.02
N MET A 28 -9.37 0.79 1.00
CA MET A 28 -9.25 -0.36 0.09
C MET A 28 -8.76 -1.63 0.82
N ASN A 29 -7.85 -1.48 1.79
CA ASN A 29 -7.38 -2.61 2.60
C ASN A 29 -8.49 -3.17 3.52
N ILE A 30 -9.34 -2.31 4.07
CA ILE A 30 -10.54 -2.69 4.84
C ILE A 30 -11.56 -3.39 3.95
N ALA A 31 -11.77 -2.89 2.73
CA ALA A 31 -12.69 -3.48 1.77
C ALA A 31 -12.34 -4.94 1.44
N HIS A 32 -11.04 -5.24 1.31
CA HIS A 32 -10.51 -6.59 1.09
C HIS A 32 -11.30 -7.39 0.03
N PRO A 33 -11.39 -6.89 -1.22
CA PRO A 33 -12.40 -7.33 -2.18
C PRO A 33 -12.24 -8.74 -2.75
N PHE A 34 -11.08 -9.38 -2.55
CA PHE A 34 -10.78 -10.73 -3.06
C PHE A 34 -10.80 -11.77 -1.95
N LEU A 35 -10.96 -13.05 -2.32
CA LEU A 35 -10.85 -14.16 -1.37
C LEU A 35 -9.42 -14.28 -0.80
N GLU A 36 -8.40 -14.10 -1.66
CA GLU A 36 -6.99 -14.12 -1.29
C GLU A 36 -6.19 -13.11 -2.12
N GLY A 37 -5.00 -12.73 -1.63
CA GLY A 37 -4.06 -11.91 -2.39
C GLY A 37 -4.28 -10.40 -2.31
N ASN A 38 -5.26 -9.93 -1.54
CA ASN A 38 -5.54 -8.51 -1.33
C ASN A 38 -4.31 -7.70 -0.96
N GLY A 39 -3.54 -8.13 0.05
CA GLY A 39 -2.36 -7.38 0.51
C GLY A 39 -1.38 -7.07 -0.64
N ARG A 40 -1.02 -8.09 -1.42
CA ARG A 40 -0.08 -7.98 -2.55
C ARG A 40 -0.65 -7.11 -3.67
N ALA A 41 -1.90 -7.35 -4.06
CA ALA A 41 -2.55 -6.59 -5.11
C ALA A 41 -2.71 -5.11 -4.75
N THR A 42 -3.18 -4.82 -3.53
CA THR A 42 -3.44 -3.45 -3.08
C THR A 42 -2.15 -2.66 -2.86
N ARG A 43 -1.02 -3.29 -2.50
CA ARG A 43 0.29 -2.62 -2.46
C ARG A 43 0.79 -2.19 -3.84
N ILE A 44 0.61 -3.03 -4.86
CA ILE A 44 0.94 -2.65 -6.25
C ILE A 44 0.02 -1.52 -6.71
N TRP A 45 -1.27 -1.61 -6.40
CA TRP A 45 -2.24 -0.55 -6.71
C TRP A 45 -1.88 0.78 -6.04
N LEU A 46 -1.43 0.76 -4.78
CA LEU A 46 -0.91 1.93 -4.07
C LEU A 46 0.28 2.57 -4.80
N ASP A 47 1.28 1.78 -5.20
CA ASP A 47 2.43 2.30 -5.96
C ASP A 47 2.02 2.89 -7.31
N CYS A 48 1.03 2.31 -8.00
CA CYS A 48 0.49 2.88 -9.23
C CYS A 48 -0.12 4.27 -9.02
N ILE A 49 -0.85 4.47 -7.92
CA ILE A 49 -1.42 5.78 -7.57
C ILE A 49 -0.29 6.77 -7.25
N PHE A 50 0.65 6.40 -6.37
CA PHE A 50 1.80 7.26 -6.04
C PHE A 50 2.61 7.66 -7.27
N LYS A 51 2.85 6.71 -8.19
CA LYS A 51 3.60 6.95 -9.42
C LYS A 51 2.85 7.88 -10.36
N LYS A 52 1.53 7.74 -10.47
CA LYS A 52 0.70 8.59 -11.33
C LYS A 52 0.66 10.01 -10.80
N GLU A 53 0.28 10.17 -9.55
CA GLU A 53 -0.09 11.46 -8.94
C GLU A 53 1.14 12.23 -8.44
N LEU A 54 2.07 11.56 -7.74
CA LEU A 54 3.18 12.23 -7.05
C LEU A 54 4.56 11.96 -7.66
N LYS A 55 4.66 11.09 -8.67
CA LYS A 55 5.93 10.60 -9.25
C LYS A 55 6.84 9.97 -8.19
N LEU A 56 6.23 9.23 -7.27
CA LEU A 56 6.91 8.50 -6.19
C LEU A 56 6.51 7.01 -6.23
N ILE A 57 7.29 6.18 -5.55
CA ILE A 57 6.96 4.79 -5.21
C ILE A 57 7.38 4.50 -3.77
N VAL A 58 6.81 3.48 -3.15
CA VAL A 58 7.25 3.00 -1.83
C VAL A 58 8.42 2.03 -2.03
N ASP A 59 9.53 2.27 -1.32
CA ASP A 59 10.67 1.35 -1.26
C ASP A 59 10.39 0.26 -0.21
N TRP A 60 9.51 -0.68 -0.57
CA TRP A 60 9.04 -1.72 0.34
C TRP A 60 10.18 -2.52 0.96
N ASP A 61 11.27 -2.77 0.24
CA ASP A 61 12.42 -3.56 0.72
C ASP A 61 13.03 -3.00 2.02
N LYS A 62 12.86 -1.70 2.28
CA LYS A 62 13.34 -1.03 3.49
C LYS A 62 12.34 -1.04 4.65
N ILE A 63 11.12 -1.51 4.44
CA ILE A 63 10.08 -1.53 5.45
C ILE A 63 10.04 -2.91 6.12
N ASP A 64 10.28 -2.93 7.43
CA ASP A 64 10.18 -4.14 8.24
C ASP A 64 8.77 -4.75 8.18
N LYS A 65 8.71 -6.09 8.14
CA LYS A 65 7.46 -6.85 8.05
C LYS A 65 6.56 -6.63 9.27
N ASN A 66 7.10 -6.72 10.47
CA ASN A 66 6.31 -6.62 11.69
C ASN A 66 5.81 -5.19 11.88
N ALA A 67 6.65 -4.19 11.58
CA ALA A 67 6.26 -2.78 11.58
C ALA A 67 5.10 -2.52 10.60
N TYR A 68 5.21 -2.97 9.35
CA TYR A 68 4.14 -2.81 8.36
C TYR A 68 2.84 -3.53 8.78
N LEU A 69 2.94 -4.80 9.19
CA LEU A 69 1.76 -5.58 9.58
C LEU A 69 1.09 -5.01 10.84
N SER A 70 1.85 -4.46 11.79
CA SER A 70 1.30 -3.76 12.94
C SER A 70 0.57 -2.48 12.52
N ALA A 71 1.23 -1.65 11.71
CA ALA A 71 0.68 -0.37 11.27
C ALA A 71 -0.60 -0.53 10.45
N ILE A 72 -0.62 -1.48 9.50
CA ILE A 72 -1.81 -1.70 8.65
C ILE A 72 -2.99 -2.28 9.45
N LYS A 73 -2.74 -3.09 10.48
CA LYS A 73 -3.79 -3.59 11.39
C LYS A 73 -4.40 -2.47 12.23
N ARG A 74 -3.61 -1.48 12.63
CA ARG A 74 -4.07 -0.31 13.40
C ARG A 74 -4.77 0.74 12.53
N SER A 75 -4.47 0.77 11.23
CA SER A 75 -4.92 1.80 10.29
C SER A 75 -6.43 2.10 10.26
N PRO A 76 -7.37 1.16 10.49
CA PRO A 76 -8.80 1.49 10.55
C PRO A 76 -9.19 2.38 11.74
N VAL A 77 -8.37 2.39 12.79
CA VAL A 77 -8.58 3.20 14.00
C VAL A 77 -7.71 4.44 13.97
N ASN A 78 -6.46 4.32 13.53
CA ASN A 78 -5.51 5.42 13.41
C ASN A 78 -4.47 5.11 12.34
N ASP A 79 -4.45 5.93 11.29
CA ASP A 79 -3.57 5.77 10.13
C ASP A 79 -2.21 6.48 10.27
N LEU A 80 -1.94 7.17 11.38
CA LEU A 80 -0.71 7.93 11.60
C LEU A 80 0.54 7.04 11.53
N GLU A 81 0.46 5.82 12.05
CA GLU A 81 1.58 4.88 12.00
C GLU A 81 1.93 4.48 10.57
N ILE A 82 0.92 4.11 9.76
CA ILE A 82 1.16 3.70 8.38
C ILE A 82 1.60 4.90 7.52
N LYS A 83 1.02 6.09 7.74
CA LYS A 83 1.44 7.34 7.11
C LYS A 83 2.92 7.62 7.42
N THR A 84 3.31 7.58 8.69
CA THR A 84 4.70 7.86 9.11
C THR A 84 5.66 6.84 8.52
N LEU A 85 5.32 5.55 8.59
CA LEU A 85 6.15 4.46 8.08
C LEU A 85 6.37 4.56 6.56
N LEU A 86 5.31 4.77 5.78
CA LEU A 86 5.41 4.84 4.32
C LEU A 86 6.10 6.12 3.86
N LYS A 87 5.82 7.26 4.50
CA LYS A 87 6.41 8.57 4.16
C LYS A 87 7.94 8.57 4.28
N ALA A 88 8.48 7.85 5.27
CA ALA A 88 9.92 7.70 5.49
C ALA A 88 10.63 6.88 4.39
N HIS A 89 9.88 6.09 3.60
CA HIS A 89 10.43 5.15 2.62
C HIS A 89 9.93 5.43 1.19
N LEU A 90 9.58 6.67 0.88
CA LEU A 90 9.25 7.07 -0.50
C LEU A 90 10.52 7.28 -1.33
N SER A 91 10.48 6.85 -2.59
CA SER A 91 11.55 7.04 -3.56
C SER A 91 11.04 7.73 -4.82
N ARG A 92 11.87 8.61 -5.39
CA ARG A 92 11.66 9.24 -6.72
C ARG A 92 12.13 8.36 -7.87
N ASP A 93 12.82 7.26 -7.58
CA ASP A 93 13.40 6.38 -8.59
C ASP A 93 12.37 5.39 -9.16
N ILE A 94 11.34 5.92 -9.82
CA ILE A 94 10.15 5.19 -10.27
C ILE A 94 10.37 4.25 -11.47
N PHE A 95 11.57 4.25 -12.06
CA PHE A 95 11.95 3.44 -13.23
C PHE A 95 13.00 2.37 -12.89
N ASN A 96 13.47 2.33 -11.65
CA ASN A 96 14.44 1.35 -11.22
C ASN A 96 13.81 -0.03 -11.05
N LYS A 97 14.13 -0.91 -12.00
CA LYS A 97 13.67 -2.30 -12.02
C LYS A 97 14.07 -3.06 -10.76
N GLN A 98 15.26 -2.79 -10.21
CA GLN A 98 15.74 -3.47 -9.01
C GLN A 98 14.89 -3.13 -7.80
N THR A 99 14.55 -1.84 -7.61
CA THR A 99 13.68 -1.39 -6.52
C THR A 99 12.30 -2.03 -6.63
N LEU A 100 11.73 -2.07 -7.84
CA LEU A 100 10.44 -2.72 -8.08
C LEU A 100 10.49 -4.22 -7.74
N ILE A 101 11.49 -4.96 -8.25
CA ILE A 101 11.62 -6.40 -8.01
C ILE A 101 11.82 -6.70 -6.53
N LYS A 102 12.71 -5.98 -5.85
CA LYS A 102 12.93 -6.13 -4.40
C LYS A 102 11.66 -5.81 -3.61
N GLY A 103 10.92 -4.79 -4.01
CA GLY A 103 9.66 -4.45 -3.38
C GLY A 103 8.59 -5.52 -3.57
N ILE A 104 8.50 -6.14 -4.75
CA ILE A 104 7.62 -7.30 -4.99
C ILE A 104 8.01 -8.48 -4.10
N ILE A 105 9.30 -8.81 -4.02
CA ILE A 105 9.79 -9.90 -3.16
C ILE A 105 9.43 -9.63 -1.69
N GLN A 106 9.66 -8.41 -1.21
CA GLN A 106 9.30 -8.03 0.16
C GLN A 106 7.77 -8.06 0.39
N SER A 107 6.99 -7.62 -0.59
CA SER A 107 5.53 -7.70 -0.55
C SER A 107 5.03 -9.15 -0.43
N TYR A 108 5.71 -10.11 -1.06
CA TYR A 108 5.41 -11.54 -0.90
C TYR A 108 5.86 -12.05 0.48
N TYR A 109 6.98 -11.56 0.99
CA TYR A 109 7.47 -11.89 2.34
C TYR A 109 6.52 -11.48 3.47
N TYR A 110 5.82 -10.35 3.33
CA TYR A 110 4.78 -9.94 4.26
C TYR A 110 3.67 -10.99 4.41
N GLU A 111 3.34 -11.69 3.34
CA GLU A 111 2.32 -12.74 3.31
C GLU A 111 2.84 -14.12 3.76
N GLY A 112 4.12 -14.22 4.19
CA GLY A 112 4.70 -15.46 4.74
C GLY A 112 5.50 -16.31 3.77
N LEU A 113 5.75 -15.83 2.54
CA LEU A 113 6.66 -16.49 1.61
C LEU A 113 8.12 -16.15 1.95
N GLU A 114 9.04 -17.10 1.79
CA GLU A 114 10.44 -16.89 2.18
C GLU A 114 11.15 -15.90 1.25
N LYS A 115 12.04 -15.07 1.82
CA LYS A 115 13.05 -14.32 1.07
C LYS A 115 14.23 -15.28 0.84
N ASN A 116 14.38 -15.78 -0.38
CA ASN A 116 15.62 -16.47 -0.79
C ASN A 116 16.77 -15.49 -0.90
#